data_AF-A0A838FUP9-F1
#
_entry.id   AF-A0A838FUP9-F1
#
_cell.length_a   1.000
_cell.length_b   1.000
_cell.length_c   1.000
_cell.angle_alpha   90.00
_cell.angle_beta   90.00
_cell.angle_gamma   90.00
#
_symmetry.space_group_name_H-M   'P 1'
#
loop_
_entity.id
_entity.type
_entity.pdbx_description
1 polymer ?
#
loop_
_entity_poly.entity_id
_entity_poly.type
_entity_poly.pdbx_seq_one_letter_code
_entity_poly.pdbx_strand_id
1 'polypeptide(L)'
;QELIRGYVLKNFTGERNGQRARALLLVFRGPDAIDRVHKVVGHIVHERTSGETIRDTYGDYITDESGKVTYFEPAVISAFGSESVEQGLKLWSEFSDRDGGILDGAITYAEGAKVEKTLVLIKPDNFKFPNIRPGGVIEVFSRTGLSIVGFKVHRMSVAQAEEFYGPVLPVLEEKLGAGKGRNAWEDVVEFMSGGRPSAVSGDQRTNPGTEKCIALVYQGEDAVRKIREVLGPTDPSKAPPGSIRREFGQTIMVNAAHASDSAENAQREMGIIQVDENNLKALIESTYGRQ
;
A
#
# COMPACT_ATOMS: atom_id res chain seq x y z
N GLN A 1 -18.98 21.57 -5.36
CA GLN A 1 -17.71 21.48 -6.11
C GLN A 1 -16.73 22.61 -5.75
N GLU A 2 -17.18 23.84 -5.53
CA GLU A 2 -16.28 24.96 -5.17
C GLU A 2 -15.49 24.78 -3.87
N LEU A 3 -16.10 24.22 -2.81
CA LEU A 3 -15.39 23.93 -1.55
C LEU A 3 -14.22 22.97 -1.75
N ILE A 4 -14.43 21.89 -2.52
CA ILE A 4 -13.37 20.93 -2.86
C ILE A 4 -12.27 21.60 -3.68
N ARG A 5 -12.64 22.41 -4.68
CA ARG A 5 -11.67 23.18 -5.47
C ARG A 5 -10.82 24.10 -4.58
N GLY A 6 -11.47 24.87 -3.70
CA GLY A 6 -10.78 25.76 -2.75
C GLY A 6 -9.87 24.99 -1.80
N TYR A 7 -10.32 23.84 -1.31
CA TYR A 7 -9.53 22.94 -0.48
C TYR A 7 -8.28 22.41 -1.20
N VAL A 8 -8.43 21.91 -2.43
CA VAL A 8 -7.32 21.40 -3.24
C VAL A 8 -6.31 22.51 -3.54
N LEU A 9 -6.77 23.68 -4.02
CA LEU A 9 -5.89 24.81 -4.29
C LEU A 9 -5.14 25.26 -3.04
N LYS A 10 -5.83 25.31 -1.89
CA LYS A 10 -5.22 25.67 -0.63
C LYS A 10 -4.18 24.63 -0.19
N ASN A 11 -4.54 23.36 -0.12
CA ASN A 11 -3.78 22.33 0.61
C ASN A 11 -2.84 21.47 -0.24
N PHE A 12 -3.07 21.39 -1.55
CA PHE A 12 -2.29 20.52 -2.46
C PHE A 12 -1.39 21.30 -3.41
N THR A 13 -1.36 22.64 -3.33
CA THR A 13 -0.46 23.46 -4.16
C THR A 13 0.66 24.06 -3.33
N GLY A 14 1.85 24.13 -3.95
CA GLY A 14 3.06 24.67 -3.33
C GLY A 14 3.72 23.75 -2.31
N GLU A 15 4.57 24.35 -1.48
CA GLU A 15 5.31 23.67 -0.43
C GLU A 15 4.89 24.26 0.92
N ARG A 16 4.71 23.39 1.91
CA ARG A 16 4.36 23.76 3.28
C ARG A 16 5.34 23.10 4.24
N ASN A 17 6.01 23.90 5.05
CA ASN A 17 7.00 23.42 6.03
C ASN A 17 8.06 22.49 5.41
N GLY A 18 8.56 22.81 4.21
CA GLY A 18 9.57 21.98 3.56
C GLY A 18 9.02 20.74 2.84
N GLN A 19 7.70 20.56 2.77
CA GLN A 19 7.05 19.36 2.23
C GLN A 19 6.04 19.71 1.13
N ARG A 20 6.04 18.88 0.09
CA ARG A 20 4.96 18.89 -0.91
C ARG A 20 3.83 17.99 -0.45
N ALA A 21 2.60 18.36 -0.78
CA ALA A 21 1.44 17.53 -0.47
C ALA A 21 1.59 16.17 -1.17
N ARG A 22 1.24 15.11 -0.44
CA ARG A 22 1.21 13.74 -0.96
C ARG A 22 -0.24 13.27 -0.99
N ALA A 23 -0.59 12.52 -2.02
CA ALA A 23 -1.91 11.90 -2.16
C ALA A 23 -1.75 10.41 -2.43
N LEU A 24 -2.63 9.60 -1.85
CA LEU A 24 -2.80 8.20 -2.21
C LEU A 24 -4.03 8.09 -3.12
N LEU A 25 -3.82 7.71 -4.38
CA LEU A 25 -4.91 7.42 -5.31
C LEU A 25 -5.26 5.94 -5.27
N LEU A 26 -6.49 5.62 -4.90
CA LEU A 26 -7.01 4.26 -4.91
C LEU A 26 -8.06 4.11 -6.02
N VAL A 27 -7.83 3.17 -6.93
CA VAL A 27 -8.76 2.84 -8.01
C VAL A 27 -9.46 1.53 -7.67
N PHE A 28 -10.79 1.59 -7.52
CA PHE A 28 -11.62 0.43 -7.25
C PHE A 28 -12.35 -0.03 -8.52
N ARG A 29 -12.35 -1.33 -8.76
CA ARG A 29 -13.02 -1.96 -9.90
C ARG A 29 -13.91 -3.11 -9.43
N GLY A 30 -15.13 -3.16 -9.96
CA GLY A 30 -16.10 -4.22 -9.68
C GLY A 30 -17.53 -3.79 -10.03
N PRO A 31 -18.50 -4.69 -9.86
CA PRO A 31 -19.92 -4.36 -10.00
C PRO A 31 -20.28 -3.19 -9.07
N ASP A 32 -20.96 -2.19 -9.61
CA ASP A 32 -21.45 -1.00 -8.89
C ASP A 32 -20.34 -0.28 -8.09
N ALA A 33 -19.09 -0.32 -8.55
CA ALA A 33 -17.96 0.20 -7.78
C ALA A 33 -18.13 1.66 -7.37
N ILE A 34 -18.67 2.50 -8.26
CA ILE A 34 -18.93 3.92 -7.99
C ILE A 34 -19.90 4.07 -6.83
N ASP A 35 -21.06 3.40 -6.89
CA ASP A 35 -22.10 3.51 -5.86
C ASP A 35 -21.66 2.91 -4.53
N ARG A 36 -20.94 1.77 -4.57
CA ARG A 36 -20.40 1.12 -3.36
C ARG A 36 -19.36 2.00 -2.67
N VAL A 37 -18.43 2.58 -3.42
CA VAL A 37 -17.43 3.51 -2.85
C VAL A 37 -18.12 4.76 -2.32
N HIS A 38 -19.06 5.34 -3.07
CA HIS A 38 -19.80 6.51 -2.63
C HIS A 38 -20.57 6.27 -1.32
N LYS A 39 -21.24 5.11 -1.18
CA LYS A 39 -21.96 4.75 0.04
C LYS A 39 -21.05 4.68 1.27
N VAL A 40 -19.81 4.20 1.11
CA VAL A 40 -18.83 4.10 2.21
C VAL A 40 -18.17 5.45 2.50
N VAL A 41 -17.88 6.24 1.46
CA VAL A 41 -17.28 7.57 1.61
C VAL A 41 -18.27 8.56 2.24
N GLY A 42 -19.53 8.49 1.85
CA GLY A 42 -20.59 9.39 2.31
C GLY A 42 -20.69 10.70 1.54
N HIS A 43 -21.70 11.48 1.89
CA HIS A 43 -21.96 12.78 1.29
C HIS A 43 -21.20 13.90 2.02
N ILE A 44 -21.06 15.06 1.37
CA ILE A 44 -20.66 16.28 2.07
C ILE A 44 -21.93 16.92 2.60
N VAL A 45 -22.14 16.84 3.90
CA VAL A 45 -23.32 17.39 4.58
C VAL A 45 -22.89 18.37 5.68
N HIS A 46 -23.76 19.34 5.98
CA HIS A 46 -23.55 20.33 7.05
C HIS A 46 -23.78 19.72 8.45
N GLU A 47 -24.55 18.63 8.52
CA GLU A 47 -24.97 18.03 9.78
C GLU A 47 -23.97 16.99 10.31
N ARG A 48 -23.76 16.98 11.64
CA ARG A 48 -23.08 15.87 12.32
C ARG A 48 -23.97 14.64 12.28
N THR A 49 -23.65 13.74 11.37
CA THR A 49 -24.27 12.42 11.17
C THR A 49 -23.71 11.37 12.14
N SER A 50 -24.28 10.17 12.14
CA SER A 50 -24.05 9.07 13.10
C SER A 50 -22.66 8.40 13.04
N GLY A 51 -21.70 8.92 12.25
CA GLY A 51 -20.38 8.28 12.08
C GLY A 51 -20.42 7.03 11.20
N GLU A 52 -21.38 6.94 10.26
CA GLU A 52 -21.61 5.75 9.44
C GLU A 52 -20.70 5.67 8.21
N THR A 53 -20.18 6.81 7.76
CA THR A 53 -19.32 6.93 6.58
C THR A 53 -17.93 7.47 6.93
N ILE A 54 -16.99 7.36 5.99
CA ILE A 54 -15.63 7.89 6.15
C ILE A 54 -15.68 9.41 6.39
N ARG A 55 -16.52 10.14 5.64
CA ARG A 55 -16.68 11.59 5.82
C ARG A 55 -17.28 11.97 7.16
N ASP A 56 -18.22 11.17 7.67
CA ASP A 56 -18.81 11.43 8.99
C ASP A 56 -17.77 11.27 10.11
N THR A 57 -16.81 10.35 9.92
CA THR A 57 -15.81 10.00 10.93
C THR A 57 -14.58 10.91 10.88
N TYR A 58 -14.10 11.23 9.67
CA TYR A 58 -12.80 11.88 9.45
C TYR A 58 -12.90 13.22 8.72
N GLY A 59 -14.07 13.58 8.22
CA GLY A 59 -14.30 14.85 7.54
C GLY A 59 -14.77 15.94 8.50
N ASP A 60 -14.46 17.19 8.16
CA ASP A 60 -14.94 18.35 8.89
C ASP A 60 -15.71 19.28 7.96
N TYR A 61 -16.87 19.73 8.42
CA TYR A 61 -17.66 20.78 7.81
C TYR A 61 -18.11 21.74 8.91
N ILE A 62 -17.36 22.83 9.12
CA ILE A 62 -17.60 23.77 10.21
C ILE A 62 -18.11 25.09 9.62
N THR A 63 -19.22 25.58 10.15
CA THR A 63 -19.76 26.89 9.82
C THR A 63 -19.77 27.84 11.01
N ASP A 64 -19.75 29.14 10.74
CA ASP A 64 -20.12 30.14 11.73
C ASP A 64 -21.65 30.21 11.94
N GLU A 65 -22.08 31.12 12.83
CA GLU A 65 -23.50 31.36 13.14
C GLU A 65 -24.33 31.84 11.94
N SER A 66 -23.68 32.38 10.89
CA SER A 66 -24.36 32.81 9.66
C SER A 66 -24.54 31.66 8.65
N GLY A 67 -24.02 30.47 8.96
CA GLY A 67 -24.00 29.31 8.05
C GLY A 67 -22.86 29.36 7.03
N LYS A 68 -21.93 30.32 7.13
CA LYS A 68 -20.76 30.39 6.26
C LYS A 68 -19.71 29.37 6.69
N VAL A 69 -19.19 28.60 5.74
CA VAL A 69 -18.13 27.60 5.99
C VAL A 69 -16.84 28.30 6.41
N THR A 70 -16.36 28.00 7.62
CA THR A 70 -15.11 28.52 8.19
C THR A 70 -13.98 27.50 8.11
N TYR A 71 -14.30 26.22 8.12
CA TYR A 71 -13.34 25.13 7.96
C TYR A 71 -13.97 23.95 7.24
N PHE A 72 -13.19 23.32 6.36
CA PHE A 72 -13.63 22.21 5.53
C PHE A 72 -12.47 21.24 5.30
N GLU A 73 -12.69 19.98 5.62
CA GLU A 73 -11.78 18.84 5.40
C GLU A 73 -12.60 17.68 4.82
N PRO A 74 -12.46 17.33 3.53
CA PRO A 74 -13.30 16.32 2.91
C PRO A 74 -12.96 14.88 3.30
N ALA A 75 -11.83 14.64 4.00
CA ALA A 75 -11.20 13.34 4.27
C ALA A 75 -10.79 12.55 3.01
N VAL A 76 -11.74 12.31 2.10
CA VAL A 76 -11.55 11.63 0.81
C VAL A 76 -12.10 12.50 -0.32
N ILE A 77 -11.23 12.76 -1.30
CA ILE A 77 -11.63 13.36 -2.58
C ILE A 77 -12.06 12.23 -3.52
N SER A 78 -13.34 12.20 -3.87
CA SER A 78 -13.91 11.20 -4.76
C SER A 78 -14.85 11.88 -5.76
N ALA A 79 -14.82 11.42 -7.01
CA ALA A 79 -15.81 11.76 -8.02
C ALA A 79 -17.03 10.82 -7.90
N PHE A 80 -18.21 11.32 -8.28
CA PHE A 80 -19.45 10.56 -8.29
C PHE A 80 -20.09 10.65 -9.68
N GLY A 81 -20.65 9.54 -10.15
CA GLY A 81 -21.14 9.39 -11.52
C GLY A 81 -20.05 8.89 -12.48
N SER A 82 -20.47 8.05 -13.44
CA SER A 82 -19.56 7.37 -14.37
C SER A 82 -18.70 8.33 -15.18
N GLU A 83 -19.30 9.37 -15.75
CA GLU A 83 -18.61 10.37 -16.58
C GLU A 83 -17.55 11.15 -15.79
N SER A 84 -17.90 11.64 -14.59
CA SER A 84 -16.95 12.37 -13.74
C SER A 84 -15.81 11.50 -13.23
N VAL A 85 -16.07 10.21 -12.95
CA VAL A 85 -15.04 9.24 -12.56
C VAL A 85 -14.09 8.98 -13.73
N GLU A 86 -14.62 8.74 -14.93
CA GLU A 86 -13.81 8.54 -16.13
C GLU A 86 -12.94 9.77 -16.43
N GLN A 87 -13.52 10.96 -16.43
CA GLN A 87 -12.79 12.21 -16.65
C GLN A 87 -11.68 12.42 -15.62
N GLY A 88 -11.99 12.18 -14.34
CA GLY A 88 -11.01 12.29 -13.26
C GLY A 88 -9.86 11.29 -13.42
N LEU A 89 -10.16 10.03 -13.72
CA LEU A 89 -9.14 9.00 -13.93
C LEU A 89 -8.26 9.30 -15.14
N LYS A 90 -8.84 9.78 -16.26
CA LYS A 90 -8.08 10.23 -17.44
C LYS A 90 -7.14 11.38 -17.09
N LEU A 91 -7.61 12.39 -16.37
CA LEU A 91 -6.79 13.50 -15.91
C LEU A 91 -5.61 13.02 -15.04
N TRP A 92 -5.85 12.17 -14.04
CA TRP A 92 -4.78 11.62 -13.21
C TRP A 92 -3.79 10.78 -14.04
N SER A 93 -4.27 10.05 -15.04
CA SER A 93 -3.44 9.21 -15.90
C SER A 93 -2.43 10.01 -16.73
N GLU A 94 -2.80 11.22 -17.19
CA GLU A 94 -1.94 12.12 -17.97
C GLU A 94 -0.67 12.51 -17.21
N PHE A 95 -0.79 12.72 -15.90
CA PHE A 95 0.31 13.16 -15.03
C PHE A 95 0.98 12.02 -14.28
N SER A 96 0.41 10.81 -14.33
CA SER A 96 0.82 9.70 -13.47
C SER A 96 2.29 9.28 -13.66
N ASP A 97 2.80 9.27 -14.88
CA ASP A 97 4.20 8.89 -15.16
C ASP A 97 5.21 9.89 -14.55
N ARG A 98 4.82 11.16 -14.36
CA ARG A 98 5.66 12.21 -13.79
C ARG A 98 5.51 12.32 -12.28
N ASP A 99 4.27 12.22 -11.79
CA ASP A 99 3.92 12.59 -10.42
C ASP A 99 3.65 11.36 -9.51
N GLY A 100 3.61 10.15 -10.08
CA GLY A 100 3.41 8.89 -9.37
C GLY A 100 4.71 8.09 -9.13
N GLY A 101 4.56 6.84 -8.68
CA GLY A 101 5.70 5.96 -8.35
C GLY A 101 6.25 6.20 -6.94
N ILE A 102 7.58 6.22 -6.80
CA ILE A 102 8.26 6.48 -5.51
C ILE A 102 8.53 7.97 -5.34
N LEU A 103 7.99 8.56 -4.28
CA LEU A 103 8.04 9.99 -3.98
C LEU A 103 9.29 10.41 -3.20
N ASP A 104 10.48 10.14 -3.74
CA ASP A 104 11.77 10.38 -3.06
C ASP A 104 11.98 11.85 -2.65
N GLY A 105 11.54 12.78 -3.49
CA GLY A 105 11.69 14.23 -3.29
C GLY A 105 10.53 14.91 -2.55
N ALA A 106 9.55 14.15 -2.03
CA ALA A 106 8.37 14.74 -1.41
C ALA A 106 8.58 15.16 0.05
N ILE A 107 9.62 14.63 0.70
CA ILE A 107 9.90 14.84 2.13
C ILE A 107 11.33 15.33 2.30
N THR A 108 11.47 16.46 2.96
CA THR A 108 12.77 17.02 3.34
C THR A 108 13.18 16.51 4.71
N TYR A 109 14.46 16.14 4.85
CA TYR A 109 15.06 15.72 6.11
C TYR A 109 16.16 16.70 6.51
N ALA A 110 16.49 16.72 7.80
CA ALA A 110 17.59 17.54 8.30
C ALA A 110 18.92 17.12 7.68
N GLU A 111 19.85 18.07 7.55
CA GLU A 111 21.19 17.78 7.04
C GLU A 111 21.88 16.74 7.93
N GLY A 112 22.48 15.72 7.32
CA GLY A 112 23.12 14.60 8.03
C GLY A 112 22.17 13.52 8.55
N ALA A 113 20.86 13.65 8.35
CA ALA A 113 19.90 12.60 8.68
C ALA A 113 20.22 11.31 7.90
N LYS A 114 20.27 10.17 8.61
CA LYS A 114 20.47 8.86 7.99
C LYS A 114 19.16 8.33 7.43
N VAL A 115 18.75 8.87 6.28
CA VAL A 115 17.49 8.50 5.63
C VAL A 115 17.63 7.16 4.93
N GLU A 116 16.75 6.22 5.28
CA GLU A 116 16.67 4.89 4.68
C GLU A 116 15.30 4.71 4.03
N LYS A 117 15.25 3.85 3.01
CA LYS A 117 14.01 3.27 2.48
C LYS A 117 13.94 1.80 2.88
N THR A 118 12.75 1.33 3.22
CA THR A 118 12.51 -0.09 3.48
C THR A 118 11.23 -0.55 2.80
N LEU A 119 11.24 -1.78 2.29
CA LEU A 119 10.06 -2.41 1.73
C LEU A 119 9.28 -3.14 2.83
N VAL A 120 7.96 -3.03 2.74
CA VAL A 120 7.00 -3.84 3.47
C VAL A 120 6.07 -4.50 2.47
N LEU A 121 5.80 -5.80 2.64
CA LEU A 121 4.73 -6.49 1.91
C LEU A 121 3.62 -6.89 2.87
N ILE A 122 2.41 -6.42 2.62
CA ILE A 122 1.20 -6.99 3.19
C ILE A 122 0.89 -8.27 2.39
N LYS A 123 0.96 -9.41 3.07
CA LYS A 123 0.95 -10.74 2.44
C LYS A 123 -0.44 -11.15 1.91
N PRO A 124 -0.52 -12.15 1.00
CA PRO A 124 -1.76 -12.54 0.33
C PRO A 124 -2.91 -13.00 1.23
N ASP A 125 -2.62 -13.56 2.40
CA ASP A 125 -3.63 -13.95 3.38
C ASP A 125 -4.56 -12.80 3.79
N ASN A 126 -4.08 -11.56 3.74
CA ASN A 126 -4.89 -10.38 4.04
C ASN A 126 -5.93 -10.05 2.96
N PHE A 127 -5.83 -10.64 1.77
CA PHE A 127 -6.69 -10.33 0.61
C PHE A 127 -7.57 -11.50 0.16
N LYS A 128 -7.50 -12.66 0.83
CA LYS A 128 -8.31 -13.84 0.49
C LYS A 128 -9.80 -13.62 0.71
N PHE A 129 -10.16 -12.83 1.72
CA PHE A 129 -11.55 -12.48 2.04
C PHE A 129 -11.66 -10.99 2.39
N PRO A 130 -12.82 -10.35 2.20
CA PRO A 130 -13.03 -8.97 2.63
C PRO A 130 -12.81 -8.82 4.13
N ASN A 131 -11.87 -7.97 4.54
CA ASN A 131 -11.55 -7.70 5.94
C ASN A 131 -10.79 -6.38 6.10
N ILE A 132 -10.62 -5.92 7.34
CA ILE A 132 -9.96 -4.64 7.68
C ILE A 132 -8.43 -4.74 7.87
N ARG A 133 -7.85 -5.96 7.83
CA ARG A 133 -6.45 -6.19 8.21
C ARG A 133 -5.44 -5.40 7.41
N PRO A 134 -5.54 -5.25 6.06
CA PRO A 134 -4.58 -4.43 5.33
C PRO A 134 -4.49 -2.99 5.86
N GLY A 135 -5.63 -2.36 6.13
CA GLY A 135 -5.69 -1.03 6.74
C GLY A 135 -5.13 -1.02 8.16
N GLY A 136 -5.47 -2.02 8.98
CA GLY A 136 -4.94 -2.17 10.34
C GLY A 136 -3.43 -2.35 10.39
N VAL A 137 -2.82 -3.06 9.44
CA VAL A 137 -1.37 -3.19 9.32
C VAL A 137 -0.71 -1.84 9.01
N ILE A 138 -1.28 -1.08 8.07
CA ILE A 138 -0.80 0.27 7.73
C ILE A 138 -0.92 1.21 8.94
N GLU A 139 -2.06 1.16 9.63
CA GLU A 139 -2.31 1.93 10.85
C GLU A 139 -1.26 1.64 11.93
N VAL A 140 -0.93 0.37 12.18
CA VAL A 140 0.09 0.04 13.19
C VAL A 140 1.48 0.52 12.74
N PHE A 141 1.83 0.43 11.46
CA PHE A 141 3.10 0.99 10.95
C PHE A 141 3.18 2.50 11.03
N SER A 142 2.06 3.23 11.00
CA SER A 142 2.05 4.70 11.16
C SER A 142 2.72 5.17 12.47
N ARG A 143 2.69 4.33 13.51
CA ARG A 143 3.33 4.59 14.82
C ARG A 143 4.83 4.79 14.73
N THR A 144 5.47 4.35 13.65
CA THR A 144 6.91 4.57 13.41
C THR A 144 7.26 6.03 13.12
N GLY A 145 6.28 6.86 12.73
CA GLY A 145 6.50 8.22 12.23
C GLY A 145 7.17 8.26 10.86
N LEU A 146 7.35 7.11 10.20
CA LEU A 146 7.88 7.03 8.85
C LEU A 146 6.83 7.43 7.83
N SER A 147 7.32 7.86 6.68
CA SER A 147 6.47 8.27 5.58
C SER A 147 6.34 7.18 4.54
N ILE A 148 5.12 6.89 4.10
CA ILE A 148 4.89 6.10 2.89
C ILE A 148 5.30 6.97 1.70
N VAL A 149 6.22 6.46 0.87
CA VAL A 149 6.68 7.10 -0.37
C VAL A 149 6.39 6.26 -1.60
N GLY A 150 5.99 4.99 -1.44
CA GLY A 150 5.57 4.13 -2.55
C GLY A 150 4.45 3.18 -2.13
N PHE A 151 3.54 2.90 -3.05
CA PHE A 151 2.39 2.02 -2.83
C PHE A 151 2.07 1.28 -4.14
N LYS A 152 2.15 -0.06 -4.14
CA LYS A 152 1.88 -0.87 -5.33
C LYS A 152 1.05 -2.10 -4.97
N VAL A 153 -0.09 -2.28 -5.63
CA VAL A 153 -0.80 -3.57 -5.63
C VAL A 153 -0.04 -4.51 -6.55
N HIS A 154 0.37 -5.67 -6.06
CA HIS A 154 1.30 -6.53 -6.78
C HIS A 154 0.88 -8.00 -6.73
N ARG A 155 1.24 -8.73 -7.79
CA ARG A 155 1.04 -10.18 -7.94
C ARG A 155 2.36 -10.77 -8.42
N MET A 156 3.17 -11.23 -7.48
CA MET A 156 4.49 -11.77 -7.79
C MET A 156 4.36 -12.95 -8.74
N SER A 157 5.11 -12.93 -9.84
CA SER A 157 5.33 -14.15 -10.62
C SER A 157 6.09 -15.18 -9.78
N VAL A 158 6.06 -16.45 -10.20
CA VAL A 158 6.86 -17.50 -9.53
C VAL A 158 8.33 -17.13 -9.58
N ALA A 159 8.83 -16.68 -10.74
CA ALA A 159 10.22 -16.24 -10.89
C ALA A 159 10.59 -15.10 -9.94
N GLN A 160 9.73 -14.08 -9.80
CA GLN A 160 9.96 -12.98 -8.85
C GLN A 160 9.98 -13.48 -7.41
N ALA A 161 9.04 -14.36 -7.03
CA ALA A 161 8.99 -14.89 -5.68
C ALA A 161 10.20 -15.78 -5.34
N GLU A 162 10.69 -16.58 -6.29
CA GLU A 162 11.93 -17.35 -6.12
C GLU A 162 13.15 -16.46 -5.97
N GLU A 163 13.26 -15.41 -6.78
CA GLU A 163 14.35 -14.44 -6.66
C GLU A 163 14.28 -13.72 -5.31
N PHE A 164 13.09 -13.28 -4.90
CA PHE A 164 12.82 -12.56 -3.67
C PHE A 164 13.18 -13.40 -2.43
N TYR A 165 12.64 -14.61 -2.34
CA TYR A 165 12.82 -15.52 -1.20
C TYR A 165 14.02 -16.46 -1.34
N GLY A 166 14.79 -16.37 -2.43
CA GLY A 166 15.99 -17.19 -2.66
C GLY A 166 16.95 -17.24 -1.47
N PRO A 167 17.29 -16.11 -0.81
CA PRO A 167 18.14 -16.11 0.38
C PRO A 167 17.62 -16.92 1.58
N VAL A 168 16.32 -17.24 1.61
CA VAL A 168 15.69 -18.00 2.70
C VAL A 168 15.93 -19.51 2.55
N LEU A 169 16.16 -20.01 1.32
CA LEU A 169 16.37 -21.44 1.04
C LEU A 169 17.49 -22.07 1.87
N PRO A 170 18.74 -21.55 1.86
CA PRO A 170 19.83 -22.17 2.62
C PRO A 170 19.55 -22.21 4.14
N VAL A 171 18.87 -21.18 4.67
CA VAL A 171 18.49 -21.12 6.09
C VAL A 171 17.46 -22.21 6.45
N LEU A 172 16.53 -22.52 5.54
CA LEU A 172 15.55 -23.58 5.74
C LEU A 172 16.17 -24.97 5.56
N GLU A 173 17.07 -25.14 4.60
CA GLU A 173 17.80 -26.40 4.40
C GLU A 173 18.71 -26.73 5.58
N GLU A 174 19.37 -25.73 6.17
CA GLU A 174 20.16 -25.90 7.40
C GLU A 174 19.29 -26.36 8.58
N LYS A 175 18.12 -25.74 8.77
CA LYS A 175 17.24 -26.01 9.92
C LYS A 175 16.42 -27.29 9.80
N LEU A 176 16.01 -27.66 8.59
CA LEU A 176 15.04 -28.73 8.33
C LEU A 176 15.64 -29.92 7.57
N GLY A 177 16.86 -29.78 7.03
CA GLY A 177 17.49 -30.69 6.08
C GLY A 177 17.10 -30.40 4.64
N ALA A 178 17.96 -30.76 3.67
CA ALA A 178 17.83 -30.37 2.25
C ALA A 178 16.41 -30.60 1.66
N GLY A 179 15.85 -31.81 1.77
CA GLY A 179 14.54 -32.11 1.19
C GLY A 179 13.39 -31.35 1.85
N LYS A 180 13.34 -31.32 3.19
CA LYS A 180 12.26 -30.62 3.93
C LYS A 180 12.41 -29.10 3.82
N GLY A 181 13.63 -28.59 3.84
CA GLY A 181 13.95 -27.18 3.66
C GLY A 181 13.55 -26.67 2.28
N ARG A 182 13.88 -27.44 1.23
CA ARG A 182 13.44 -27.15 -0.14
C ARG A 182 11.92 -27.13 -0.25
N ASN A 183 11.23 -28.12 0.32
CA ASN A 183 9.76 -28.15 0.30
C ASN A 183 9.15 -26.95 1.04
N ALA A 184 9.68 -26.59 2.21
CA ALA A 184 9.21 -25.42 2.97
C ALA A 184 9.47 -24.10 2.23
N TRP A 185 10.59 -23.99 1.49
CA TRP A 185 10.87 -22.83 0.65
C TRP A 185 9.89 -22.75 -0.52
N GLU A 186 9.59 -23.87 -1.18
CA GLU A 186 8.59 -23.92 -2.24
C GLU A 186 7.20 -23.53 -1.72
N ASP A 187 6.85 -23.93 -0.49
CA ASP A 187 5.58 -23.50 0.14
C ASP A 187 5.53 -21.99 0.35
N VAL A 188 6.65 -21.33 0.66
CA VAL A 188 6.73 -19.85 0.78
C VAL A 188 6.53 -19.19 -0.58
N VAL A 189 7.18 -19.71 -1.62
CA VAL A 189 7.04 -19.20 -2.98
C VAL A 189 5.61 -19.39 -3.50
N GLU A 190 5.04 -20.58 -3.30
CA GLU A 190 3.66 -20.91 -3.63
C GLU A 190 2.67 -20.01 -2.88
N PHE A 191 2.88 -19.78 -1.59
CA PHE A 191 2.02 -18.89 -0.80
C PHE A 191 2.02 -17.44 -1.31
N MET A 192 3.16 -16.96 -1.81
CA MET A 192 3.32 -15.56 -2.25
C MET A 192 2.94 -15.33 -3.71
N SER A 193 3.11 -16.33 -4.57
CA SER A 193 2.85 -16.23 -6.02
C SER A 193 1.57 -16.97 -6.46
N GLY A 194 1.13 -17.96 -5.69
CA GLY A 194 0.07 -18.91 -6.04
C GLY A 194 0.51 -20.07 -6.93
N GLY A 195 1.81 -20.18 -7.22
CA GLY A 195 2.37 -21.25 -8.05
C GLY A 195 3.57 -21.92 -7.38
N ARG A 196 3.54 -23.24 -7.28
CA ARG A 196 4.68 -24.01 -6.75
C ARG A 196 5.81 -24.08 -7.78
N PRO A 197 7.07 -23.74 -7.44
CA PRO A 197 8.19 -23.78 -8.37
C PRO A 197 8.38 -25.11 -9.13
N SER A 198 8.13 -26.23 -8.45
CA SER A 198 8.23 -27.57 -9.01
C SER A 198 7.04 -27.99 -9.88
N ALA A 199 5.91 -27.27 -9.81
CA ALA A 199 4.69 -27.58 -10.56
C ALA A 199 4.45 -26.63 -11.76
N VAL A 200 5.15 -25.50 -11.82
CA VAL A 200 4.95 -24.46 -12.85
C VAL A 200 6.01 -24.58 -13.94
N SER A 201 5.56 -24.67 -15.19
CA SER A 201 6.45 -24.79 -16.36
C SER A 201 7.27 -23.52 -16.58
N GLY A 202 8.47 -23.66 -17.17
CA GLY A 202 9.45 -22.58 -17.29
C GLY A 202 8.92 -21.32 -18.01
N ASP A 203 8.10 -21.49 -19.04
CA ASP A 203 7.46 -20.44 -19.83
C ASP A 203 6.39 -19.66 -19.04
N GLN A 204 5.78 -20.27 -18.02
CA GLN A 204 4.73 -19.66 -17.21
C GLN A 204 5.27 -18.94 -15.96
N ARG A 205 6.53 -19.17 -15.58
CA ARG A 205 7.10 -18.66 -14.32
C ARG A 205 7.20 -17.13 -14.25
N THR A 206 7.25 -16.45 -15.39
CA THR A 206 7.29 -14.98 -15.47
C THR A 206 5.91 -14.34 -15.55
N ASN A 207 4.85 -15.12 -15.75
CA ASN A 207 3.49 -14.58 -15.77
C ASN A 207 3.12 -14.04 -14.39
N PRO A 208 2.33 -12.95 -14.30
CA PRO A 208 1.83 -12.47 -13.03
C PRO A 208 1.17 -13.59 -12.23
N GLY A 209 1.52 -13.71 -10.95
CA GLY A 209 0.93 -14.70 -10.07
C GLY A 209 -0.57 -14.49 -9.83
N THR A 210 -1.19 -15.42 -9.10
CA THR A 210 -2.61 -15.34 -8.77
C THR A 210 -2.85 -14.63 -7.43
N GLU A 211 -1.90 -14.77 -6.51
CA GLU A 211 -1.95 -14.22 -5.16
C GLU A 211 -1.61 -12.73 -5.12
N LYS A 212 -2.51 -11.93 -4.51
CA LYS A 212 -2.39 -10.47 -4.43
C LYS A 212 -1.70 -10.06 -3.15
N CYS A 213 -0.73 -9.16 -3.22
CA CYS A 213 -0.13 -8.48 -2.08
C CYS A 213 -0.13 -6.95 -2.29
N ILE A 214 0.21 -6.20 -1.24
CA ILE A 214 0.50 -4.77 -1.36
C ILE A 214 1.96 -4.54 -0.94
N ALA A 215 2.73 -3.92 -1.83
CA ALA A 215 4.05 -3.40 -1.55
C ALA A 215 3.97 -1.94 -1.11
N LEU A 216 4.57 -1.65 0.04
CA LEU A 216 4.69 -0.32 0.62
C LEU A 216 6.17 0.00 0.76
N VAL A 217 6.55 1.21 0.37
CA VAL A 217 7.89 1.74 0.61
C VAL A 217 7.78 2.81 1.69
N TYR A 218 8.41 2.55 2.83
CA TYR A 218 8.53 3.52 3.92
C TYR A 218 9.90 4.19 3.85
N GLN A 219 9.92 5.50 4.09
CA GLN A 219 11.13 6.33 4.12
C GLN A 219 11.22 7.11 5.42
N GLY A 220 12.45 7.22 5.94
CA GLY A 220 12.80 8.07 7.07
C GLY A 220 14.05 7.58 7.79
N GLU A 221 14.39 8.24 8.89
CA GLU A 221 15.54 7.84 9.73
C GLU A 221 15.28 6.50 10.41
N ASP A 222 16.27 5.61 10.33
CA ASP A 222 16.21 4.23 10.85
C ASP A 222 15.00 3.43 10.34
N ALA A 223 14.59 3.65 9.08
CA ALA A 223 13.34 3.08 8.56
C ALA A 223 13.27 1.56 8.70
N VAL A 224 14.35 0.86 8.37
CA VAL A 224 14.43 -0.61 8.46
C VAL A 224 14.21 -1.08 9.90
N ARG A 225 14.96 -0.50 10.84
CA ARG A 225 14.88 -0.86 12.27
C ARG A 225 13.49 -0.61 12.83
N LYS A 226 12.92 0.58 12.61
CA LYS A 226 11.60 0.98 13.14
C LYS A 226 10.48 0.09 12.62
N ILE A 227 10.49 -0.21 11.31
CA ILE A 227 9.51 -1.13 10.71
C ILE A 227 9.62 -2.52 11.33
N ARG A 228 10.83 -3.05 11.50
CA ARG A 228 11.03 -4.39 12.08
C ARG A 228 10.61 -4.48 13.54
N GLU A 229 10.84 -3.43 14.30
CA GLU A 229 10.43 -3.33 15.71
C GLU A 229 8.89 -3.42 15.83
N VAL A 230 8.17 -2.65 15.02
CA VAL A 230 6.70 -2.66 14.97
C VAL A 230 6.14 -3.97 14.40
N LEU A 231 6.85 -4.58 13.44
CA LEU A 231 6.44 -5.86 12.85
C LEU A 231 6.50 -7.00 13.89
N GLY A 232 7.58 -7.04 14.68
CA GLY A 232 7.86 -8.11 15.64
C GLY A 232 8.53 -9.35 15.01
N PRO A 233 8.93 -10.33 15.84
CA PRO A 233 9.63 -11.54 15.39
C PRO A 233 8.76 -12.40 14.47
N THR A 234 9.39 -13.22 13.62
CA THR A 234 8.72 -14.00 12.56
C THR A 234 7.63 -14.93 13.07
N ASP A 235 7.77 -15.43 14.30
CA ASP A 235 6.80 -16.28 14.99
C ASP A 235 5.81 -15.41 15.80
N PRO A 236 4.53 -15.33 15.39
CA PRO A 236 3.49 -14.59 16.11
C PRO A 236 3.36 -14.93 17.60
N SER A 237 3.63 -16.18 17.98
CA SER A 237 3.50 -16.61 19.38
C SER A 237 4.53 -15.97 20.31
N LYS A 238 5.67 -15.56 19.73
CA LYS A 238 6.79 -14.90 20.42
C LYS A 238 6.78 -13.37 20.25
N ALA A 239 5.84 -12.84 19.48
CA ALA A 239 5.74 -11.42 19.20
C ALA A 239 5.10 -10.65 20.37
N PRO A 240 5.61 -9.46 20.72
CA PRO A 240 5.05 -8.67 21.81
C PRO A 240 3.64 -8.17 21.48
N PRO A 241 2.76 -7.99 22.47
CA PRO A 241 1.46 -7.33 22.27
C PRO A 241 1.59 -5.99 21.54
N GLY A 242 0.66 -5.70 20.63
CA GLY A 242 0.70 -4.48 19.81
C GLY A 242 1.61 -4.53 18.59
N SER A 243 2.41 -5.59 18.38
CA SER A 243 3.15 -5.81 17.13
C SER A 243 2.25 -6.41 16.05
N ILE A 244 2.53 -6.11 14.79
CA ILE A 244 1.70 -6.59 13.66
C ILE A 244 1.59 -8.11 13.63
N ARG A 245 2.70 -8.81 13.83
CA ARG A 245 2.68 -10.29 13.85
C ARG A 245 1.91 -10.86 15.01
N ARG A 246 1.85 -10.16 16.16
CA ARG A 246 1.04 -10.59 17.29
C ARG A 246 -0.46 -10.37 17.05
N GLU A 247 -0.82 -9.22 16.47
CA GLU A 247 -2.22 -8.83 16.25
C GLU A 247 -2.86 -9.52 15.04
N PHE A 248 -2.08 -9.74 13.96
CA PHE A 248 -2.61 -10.21 12.67
C PHE A 248 -2.02 -11.54 12.19
N GLY A 249 -0.91 -11.99 12.78
CA GLY A 249 -0.26 -13.24 12.39
C GLY A 249 -0.93 -14.48 12.99
N GLN A 250 -0.96 -15.56 12.23
CA GLN A 250 -1.51 -16.86 12.65
C GLN A 250 -0.41 -17.89 12.87
N THR A 251 0.55 -17.97 11.95
CA THR A 251 1.66 -18.92 11.97
C THR A 251 2.93 -18.25 11.47
N ILE A 252 4.07 -18.95 11.50
CA ILE A 252 5.34 -18.45 10.94
C ILE A 252 5.21 -18.12 9.45
N MET A 253 4.46 -18.92 8.69
CA MET A 253 4.23 -18.71 7.26
C MET A 253 3.20 -17.59 7.01
N VAL A 254 2.08 -17.65 7.75
CA VAL A 254 0.96 -16.71 7.67
C VAL A 254 1.10 -15.68 8.79
N ASN A 255 2.09 -14.80 8.66
CA ASN A 255 2.46 -13.81 9.68
C ASN A 255 2.12 -12.36 9.27
N ALA A 256 1.08 -12.18 8.46
CA ALA A 256 0.50 -10.92 7.98
C ALA A 256 1.39 -10.04 7.08
N ALA A 257 2.68 -9.87 7.40
CA ALA A 257 3.57 -9.00 6.64
C ALA A 257 5.04 -9.46 6.59
N HIS A 258 5.70 -9.10 5.49
CA HIS A 258 7.15 -9.12 5.31
C HIS A 258 7.70 -7.69 5.44
N ALA A 259 8.93 -7.57 5.91
CA ALA A 259 9.70 -6.34 5.85
C ALA A 259 11.17 -6.67 5.60
N SER A 260 11.86 -5.83 4.83
CA SER A 260 13.29 -5.97 4.57
C SER A 260 14.09 -5.96 5.87
N ASP A 261 15.20 -6.69 5.89
CA ASP A 261 16.07 -6.84 7.05
C ASP A 261 17.28 -5.89 7.08
N SER A 262 17.62 -5.28 5.94
CA SER A 262 18.66 -4.27 5.77
C SER A 262 18.30 -3.29 4.65
N ALA A 263 19.03 -2.17 4.55
CA ALA A 263 18.82 -1.19 3.47
C ALA A 263 19.21 -1.78 2.10
N GLU A 264 20.27 -2.59 2.06
CA GLU A 264 20.72 -3.29 0.85
C GLU A 264 19.67 -4.29 0.37
N ASN A 265 19.10 -5.07 1.29
CA ASN A 265 18.02 -5.99 0.96
C ASN A 265 16.75 -5.25 0.56
N ALA A 266 16.43 -4.12 1.20
CA ALA A 266 15.33 -3.28 0.74
C ALA A 266 15.52 -2.83 -0.71
N GLN A 267 16.71 -2.36 -1.10
CA GLN A 267 17.01 -1.97 -2.47
C GLN A 267 16.85 -3.13 -3.45
N ARG A 268 17.41 -4.31 -3.14
CA ARG A 268 17.27 -5.53 -3.96
C ARG A 268 15.80 -5.92 -4.11
N GLU A 269 15.09 -6.05 -2.99
CA GLU A 269 13.69 -6.47 -2.93
C GLU A 269 12.77 -5.50 -3.70
N MET A 270 13.00 -4.20 -3.58
CA MET A 270 12.29 -3.16 -4.36
C MET A 270 12.52 -3.32 -5.86
N GLY A 271 13.75 -3.62 -6.29
CA GLY A 271 14.09 -3.86 -7.69
C GLY A 271 13.39 -5.09 -8.28
N ILE A 272 13.28 -6.18 -7.50
CA ILE A 272 12.57 -7.40 -7.92
C ILE A 272 11.07 -7.14 -8.16
N ILE A 273 10.45 -6.35 -7.27
CA ILE A 273 9.02 -5.99 -7.35
C ILE A 273 8.76 -4.86 -8.37
N GLN A 274 9.80 -4.11 -8.74
CA GLN A 274 9.73 -2.92 -9.58
C GLN A 274 8.76 -1.90 -8.99
N VAL A 275 8.94 -1.56 -7.70
CA VAL A 275 8.01 -0.68 -6.97
C VAL A 275 7.91 0.75 -7.54
N ASP A 276 8.86 1.14 -8.39
CA ASP A 276 8.91 2.38 -9.17
C ASP A 276 8.03 2.35 -10.43
N GLU A 277 7.72 1.16 -10.95
CA GLU A 277 6.84 1.00 -12.11
C GLU A 277 5.43 1.51 -11.81
N ASN A 278 5.00 2.50 -12.59
CA ASN A 278 3.63 3.00 -12.58
C ASN A 278 2.84 2.45 -13.76
N ASN A 279 1.72 1.78 -13.47
CA ASN A 279 0.84 1.20 -14.49
C ASN A 279 -0.53 1.88 -14.58
N LEU A 280 -0.75 3.00 -13.86
CA LEU A 280 -2.05 3.67 -13.83
C LEU A 280 -2.48 4.09 -15.23
N LYS A 281 -1.60 4.71 -16.00
CA LYS A 281 -1.91 5.16 -17.36
C LYS A 281 -2.35 4.02 -18.27
N ALA A 282 -1.57 2.95 -18.34
CA ALA A 282 -1.91 1.76 -19.10
C ALA A 282 -3.25 1.15 -18.65
N LEU A 283 -3.50 1.11 -17.33
CA LEU A 283 -4.76 0.62 -16.77
C LEU A 283 -5.95 1.47 -17.23
N ILE A 284 -5.87 2.80 -17.16
CA ILE A 284 -6.95 3.70 -17.55
C ILE A 284 -7.19 3.65 -19.07
N GLU A 285 -6.13 3.69 -19.88
CA GLU A 285 -6.24 3.55 -21.35
C GLU A 285 -6.88 2.22 -21.76
N SER A 286 -6.53 1.11 -21.11
CA SER A 286 -7.13 -0.20 -21.39
C SER A 286 -8.60 -0.32 -21.00
N THR A 287 -9.05 0.51 -20.04
CA THR A 287 -10.42 0.45 -19.50
C THR A 287 -11.37 1.39 -20.24
N TYR A 288 -10.92 2.61 -20.58
CA TYR A 288 -11.75 3.68 -21.15
C TYR A 288 -11.34 4.09 -22.58
N GLY A 289 -10.35 3.42 -23.17
CA GLY A 289 -9.75 3.79 -24.46
C GLY A 289 -8.75 4.94 -24.34
N ARG A 290 -7.93 5.12 -25.39
CA ARG A 290 -7.08 6.31 -25.55
C ARG A 290 -7.95 7.51 -25.91
N GLN A 291 -7.61 8.69 -25.38
CA GLN A 291 -8.09 9.95 -25.93
C GLN A 291 -7.42 10.23 -27.28
#